data_AF-A0A534HVM7-F1
#
_entry.id   AF-A0A534HVM7-F1
#
_cell.length_a   1.000
_cell.length_b   1.000
_cell.length_c   1.000
_cell.angle_alpha   90.00
_cell.angle_beta   90.00
_cell.angle_gamma   90.00
#
_symmetry.space_group_name_H-M   'P 1'
#
loop_
_entity.id
_entity.type
_entity.pdbx_description
1 polymer ?
#
loop_
_entity_poly.entity_id
_entity_poly.type
_entity_poly.pdbx_seq_one_letter_code
_entity_poly.pdbx_strand_id
1 'polypeptide(L)'
;MNVSAYPWIGFLGPLGGIVDLLWKPGSRLVSFPTLSLLMGIGLLVGLDHPARRRIYDHLRRLPGDYLRSVARSLQFAVGTTRYHLDALRREGLIYKRSTNGRARYYVTNGGAEVNRLFARHWEYREVRSRVLVALRRMENAPPAKIAKNLGVSRQLVSYHLASLEKSGLARRQGARYHPVDGP
;
A
#
# COMPACT_ATOMS: atom_id res chain seq x y z
N MET A 1 57.43 46.81 -32.66
CA MET A 1 56.26 47.53 -32.08
C MET A 1 55.10 46.52 -32.11
N ASN A 2 54.86 45.72 -31.06
CA ASN A 2 54.18 46.03 -29.79
C ASN A 2 52.86 46.78 -30.06
N VAL A 3 51.66 46.35 -29.65
CA VAL A 3 51.24 45.99 -28.28
C VAL A 3 49.97 45.09 -28.27
N SER A 4 49.96 44.06 -27.40
CA SER A 4 48.89 43.50 -26.53
C SER A 4 47.40 43.68 -26.93
N ALA A 5 46.52 42.67 -26.86
CA ALA A 5 46.17 41.97 -25.63
C ALA A 5 45.71 40.51 -25.80
N TYR A 6 46.39 39.62 -25.09
CA TYR A 6 46.01 38.26 -24.72
C TYR A 6 44.98 38.29 -23.54
N PRO A 7 44.75 37.21 -22.77
CA PRO A 7 43.96 36.01 -23.04
C PRO A 7 43.03 35.67 -21.85
N TRP A 8 41.93 34.97 -22.06
CA TRP A 8 41.36 34.14 -21.00
C TRP A 8 40.70 32.88 -21.58
N ILE A 9 41.48 32.13 -22.35
CA ILE A 9 41.25 30.69 -22.41
C ILE A 9 41.73 30.14 -21.07
N GLY A 10 40.77 29.59 -20.31
CA GLY A 10 41.06 28.66 -19.22
C GLY A 10 40.39 29.02 -17.90
N PHE A 11 39.16 28.57 -17.68
CA PHE A 11 38.77 27.97 -16.40
C PHE A 11 37.67 26.91 -16.59
N LEU A 12 37.95 25.73 -16.04
CA LEU A 12 37.19 24.48 -16.08
C LEU A 12 35.81 24.61 -15.41
N GLY A 13 34.79 23.98 -15.98
CA GLY A 13 33.56 23.62 -15.26
C GLY A 13 32.55 22.86 -16.13
N PRO A 14 31.82 21.86 -15.60
CA PRO A 14 30.94 20.96 -16.35
C PRO A 14 29.61 21.61 -16.81
N LEU A 15 29.56 22.93 -16.93
CA LEU A 15 28.33 23.68 -17.22
C LEU A 15 28.24 24.17 -18.68
N GLY A 16 29.33 24.11 -19.45
CA GLY A 16 29.32 24.50 -20.86
C GLY A 16 28.48 23.58 -21.76
N GLY A 17 28.24 22.32 -21.35
CA GLY A 17 27.47 21.35 -22.15
C GLY A 17 25.95 21.51 -22.08
N ILE A 18 25.42 22.30 -21.14
CA ILE A 18 23.96 22.44 -20.95
C ILE A 18 23.35 23.41 -21.97
N VAL A 19 24.10 24.42 -22.39
CA VAL A 19 23.61 25.43 -23.35
C VAL A 19 23.58 24.90 -24.78
N ASP A 20 24.55 24.04 -25.16
CA ASP A 20 24.62 23.45 -26.51
C ASP A 20 23.53 22.40 -26.79
N LEU A 21 22.91 21.85 -25.74
CA LEU A 21 21.85 20.84 -25.87
C LEU A 21 20.47 21.45 -26.18
N LEU A 22 20.31 22.77 -26.05
CA LEU A 22 19.03 23.46 -26.14
C LEU A 22 18.70 24.04 -27.53
N TRP A 23 19.58 23.94 -28.53
CA TRP A 23 19.38 24.57 -29.84
C TRP A 23 19.26 23.61 -31.05
N LYS A 24 19.19 22.28 -30.86
CA LYS A 24 18.99 21.35 -32.00
C LYS A 24 17.52 20.93 -32.17
N PRO A 25 16.79 21.44 -33.17
CA PRO A 25 15.45 20.95 -33.48
C PRO A 25 15.57 19.58 -34.18
N GLY A 26 14.91 18.55 -33.65
CA GLY A 26 14.76 17.26 -34.35
C GLY A 26 15.33 16.01 -33.67
N SER A 27 15.70 16.04 -32.38
CA SER A 27 16.03 14.78 -31.67
C SER A 27 14.77 14.13 -31.11
N ARG A 28 14.56 12.86 -31.50
CA ARG A 28 13.49 11.98 -31.04
C ARG A 28 13.58 11.79 -29.52
N LEU A 29 12.44 11.98 -28.85
CA LEU A 29 12.12 11.69 -27.44
C LEU A 29 13.21 10.89 -26.70
N VAL A 30 14.09 11.60 -25.98
CA VAL A 30 14.94 10.99 -24.96
C VAL A 30 14.03 10.70 -23.76
N SER A 31 13.78 9.42 -23.52
CA SER A 31 13.03 8.93 -22.37
C SER A 31 13.69 9.44 -21.07
N PHE A 32 12.94 10.22 -20.30
CA PHE A 32 13.38 10.88 -19.06
C PHE A 32 13.86 9.87 -17.98
N PRO A 33 15.12 9.92 -17.50
CA PRO A 33 15.55 9.18 -16.31
C PRO A 33 15.26 9.94 -14.98
N THR A 34 14.57 11.09 -15.02
CA THR A 34 14.35 11.96 -13.85
C THR A 34 13.44 11.35 -12.78
N LEU A 35 12.53 10.44 -13.15
CA LEU A 35 11.65 9.77 -12.18
C LEU A 35 12.45 8.87 -11.22
N SER A 36 13.50 8.21 -11.69
CA SER A 36 14.38 7.36 -10.89
C SER A 36 15.20 8.16 -9.88
N LEU A 37 15.61 9.38 -10.25
CA LEU A 37 16.41 10.26 -9.39
C LEU A 37 15.57 10.92 -8.28
N LEU A 38 14.37 11.40 -8.61
CA LEU A 38 13.40 11.88 -7.61
C LEU A 38 12.94 10.76 -6.67
N MET A 39 12.75 9.54 -7.18
CA MET A 39 12.49 8.34 -6.37
C MET A 39 13.65 7.99 -5.44
N GLY A 40 14.90 8.10 -5.90
CA GLY A 40 16.10 7.89 -5.09
C GLY A 40 16.23 8.92 -3.96
N ILE A 41 15.98 10.19 -4.25
CA ILE A 41 15.94 11.27 -3.24
C ILE A 41 14.80 11.01 -2.24
N GLY A 42 13.61 10.62 -2.70
CA GLY A 42 12.49 10.27 -1.83
C GLY A 42 12.82 9.12 -0.88
N LEU A 43 13.57 8.11 -1.34
CA LEU A 43 14.04 7.01 -0.49
C LEU A 43 15.07 7.46 0.55
N LEU A 44 16.00 8.34 0.17
CA LEU A 44 16.99 8.91 1.09
C LEU A 44 16.29 9.79 2.14
N VAL A 45 15.67 10.89 1.71
CA VAL A 45 14.98 11.86 2.59
C VAL A 45 13.87 11.21 3.40
N GLY A 46 13.11 10.31 2.78
CA GLY A 46 11.96 9.66 3.40
C GLY A 46 12.30 8.58 4.41
N LEU A 47 13.50 8.00 4.36
CA LEU A 47 13.94 7.00 5.33
C LEU A 47 15.00 7.50 6.31
N ASP A 48 15.49 8.73 6.14
CA ASP A 48 16.44 9.37 7.06
C ASP A 48 15.94 9.43 8.52
N HIS A 49 14.62 9.40 8.73
CA HIS A 49 14.06 9.31 10.07
C HIS A 49 13.88 7.84 10.50
N PRO A 50 14.45 7.40 11.64
CA PRO A 50 14.42 6.00 12.07
C PRO A 50 13.00 5.45 12.21
N ALA A 51 12.03 6.28 12.63
CA ALA A 51 10.63 5.88 12.68
C ALA A 51 10.01 5.62 11.30
N ARG A 52 10.34 6.43 10.28
CA ARG A 52 9.85 6.23 8.90
C ARG A 52 10.43 4.95 8.32
N ARG A 53 11.72 4.69 8.57
CA ARG A 53 12.36 3.42 8.19
C ARG A 53 11.68 2.20 8.81
N ARG A 54 11.43 2.24 10.12
CA ARG A 54 10.71 1.16 10.83
C ARG A 54 9.31 0.91 10.27
N ILE A 55 8.57 1.97 9.94
CA ILE A 55 7.24 1.86 9.30
C ILE A 55 7.34 1.25 7.90
N TYR A 56 8.27 1.72 7.08
CA TYR A 56 8.47 1.20 5.74
C TYR A 56 8.84 -0.28 5.75
N ASP A 57 9.78 -0.68 6.61
CA ASP A 57 10.19 -2.07 6.76
C ASP A 57 9.08 -2.96 7.33
N HIS A 58 8.24 -2.43 8.23
CA HIS A 58 7.01 -3.10 8.68
C HIS A 58 6.06 -3.37 7.52
N LEU A 59 5.81 -2.36 6.68
CA LEU A 59 4.91 -2.49 5.53
C LEU A 59 5.48 -3.36 4.41
N ARG A 60 6.80 -3.53 4.31
CA ARG A 60 7.42 -4.54 3.43
C ARG A 60 7.15 -5.96 3.90
N ARG A 61 7.15 -6.19 5.22
CA ARG A 61 6.90 -7.52 5.83
C ARG A 61 5.42 -7.85 5.93
N LEU A 62 4.59 -6.85 6.23
CA LEU A 62 3.14 -6.99 6.37
C LEU A 62 2.40 -5.94 5.51
N PRO A 63 2.36 -6.11 4.18
CA PRO A 63 1.67 -5.18 3.30
C PRO A 63 0.17 -5.12 3.59
N GLY A 64 -0.39 -3.92 3.47
CA GLY A 64 -1.82 -3.69 3.67
C GLY A 64 -2.25 -3.59 5.12
N ASP A 65 -1.32 -3.36 6.05
CA ASP A 65 -1.69 -3.14 7.45
C ASP A 65 -2.41 -1.78 7.65
N TYR A 66 -3.18 -1.66 8.73
CA TYR A 66 -3.93 -0.45 9.08
C TYR A 66 -3.19 0.39 10.12
N LEU A 67 -3.44 1.70 10.11
CA LEU A 67 -2.72 2.68 10.93
C LEU A 67 -2.58 2.30 12.41
N ARG A 68 -3.67 1.87 13.05
CA ARG A 68 -3.65 1.48 14.48
C ARG A 68 -2.85 0.20 14.73
N SER A 69 -2.79 -0.73 13.77
CA SER A 69 -1.97 -1.93 13.90
C SER A 69 -0.49 -1.61 13.73
N VAL A 70 -0.14 -0.75 12.76
CA VAL A 70 1.24 -0.24 12.61
C VAL A 70 1.69 0.46 13.89
N ALA A 71 0.86 1.37 14.42
CA ALA A 71 1.14 2.09 15.67
C ALA A 71 1.39 1.13 16.83
N ARG A 72 0.51 0.12 17.00
CA ARG A 72 0.64 -0.90 18.04
C ARG A 72 1.90 -1.75 17.87
N SER A 73 2.15 -2.24 16.66
CA SER A 73 3.26 -3.15 16.35
C SER A 73 4.63 -2.49 16.52
N LEU A 74 4.71 -1.17 16.26
CA LEU A 74 5.95 -0.41 16.39
C LEU A 74 6.05 0.39 17.70
N GLN A 75 5.02 0.29 18.55
CA GLN A 75 4.90 1.03 19.81
C GLN A 75 5.00 2.55 19.62
N PHE A 76 4.38 3.06 18.57
CA PHE A 76 4.29 4.50 18.28
C PHE A 76 2.94 5.06 18.69
N ALA A 77 2.91 6.34 19.06
CA ALA A 77 1.66 7.06 19.21
C ALA A 77 0.90 7.10 17.86
N VAL A 78 -0.44 7.05 17.92
CA VAL A 78 -1.30 7.03 16.73
C VAL A 78 -1.09 8.28 15.85
N GLY A 79 -0.95 9.45 16.48
CA GLY A 79 -0.68 10.72 15.79
C GLY A 79 0.68 10.71 15.09
N THR A 80 1.73 10.27 15.78
CA THR A 80 3.09 10.10 15.23
C THR A 80 3.12 9.12 14.06
N THR A 81 2.43 7.98 14.20
CA THR A 81 2.31 6.98 13.13
C THR A 81 1.63 7.57 11.90
N ARG A 82 0.53 8.32 12.11
CA ARG A 82 -0.17 9.02 11.03
C ARG A 82 0.75 9.98 10.29
N TYR A 83 1.44 10.84 11.04
CA TYR A 83 2.37 11.82 10.49
C TYR A 83 3.43 11.16 9.60
N HIS A 84 4.06 10.08 10.08
CA HIS A 84 5.07 9.37 9.30
C HIS A 84 4.51 8.63 8.08
N LEU A 85 3.33 8.01 8.18
CA LEU A 85 2.66 7.39 7.03
C LEU A 85 2.31 8.44 5.97
N ASP A 86 1.84 9.62 6.38
CA ASP A 86 1.53 10.70 5.45
C ASP A 86 2.79 11.29 4.80
N ALA A 87 3.91 11.39 5.53
CA ALA A 87 5.21 11.76 4.97
C ALA A 87 5.67 10.74 3.90
N LEU A 88 5.73 9.45 4.24
CA LEU A 88 6.10 8.37 3.31
C LEU A 88 5.20 8.33 2.07
N ARG A 89 3.92 8.66 2.23
CA ARG A 89 2.97 8.73 1.10
C ARG A 89 3.24 9.93 0.20
N ARG A 90 3.55 11.11 0.77
CA ARG A 90 3.92 12.30 0.00
C ARG A 90 5.20 12.09 -0.80
N GLU A 91 6.14 11.33 -0.24
CA GLU A 91 7.41 10.96 -0.88
C GLU A 91 7.26 9.81 -1.90
N GLY A 92 6.05 9.26 -2.07
CA GLY A 92 5.77 8.19 -3.04
C GLY A 92 6.25 6.79 -2.64
N LEU A 93 6.81 6.63 -1.43
CA LEU A 93 7.34 5.35 -0.96
C LEU A 93 6.26 4.33 -0.60
N ILE A 94 5.08 4.81 -0.20
CA ILE A 94 3.91 4.00 0.09
C ILE A 94 2.66 4.59 -0.57
N TYR A 95 1.64 3.75 -0.77
CA TYR A 95 0.30 4.19 -1.15
C TYR A 95 -0.75 3.68 -0.15
N LYS A 96 -1.89 4.38 -0.12
CA LYS A 96 -3.03 4.08 0.73
C LYS A 96 -4.18 3.57 -0.14
N ARG A 97 -4.77 2.43 0.23
CA ARG A 97 -6.01 1.90 -0.37
C ARG A 97 -7.11 1.88 0.69
N SER A 98 -8.25 2.50 0.40
CA SER A 98 -9.44 2.48 1.25
C SER A 98 -10.44 1.47 0.73
N THR A 99 -10.90 0.55 1.58
CA THR A 99 -11.94 -0.43 1.24
C THR A 99 -12.89 -0.54 2.44
N ASN A 100 -14.20 -0.37 2.20
CA ASN A 100 -15.27 -0.37 3.21
C ASN A 100 -14.94 0.43 4.48
N GLY A 101 -14.46 1.66 4.32
CA GLY A 101 -14.13 2.57 5.43
C GLY A 101 -12.82 2.26 6.16
N ARG A 102 -12.06 1.24 5.74
CA ARG A 102 -10.75 0.91 6.32
C ARG A 102 -9.62 1.28 5.36
N ALA A 103 -8.66 2.02 5.87
CA ALA A 103 -7.45 2.38 5.16
C ALA A 103 -6.32 1.37 5.42
N ARG A 104 -5.71 0.89 4.34
CA ARG A 104 -4.56 -0.02 4.35
C ARG A 104 -3.40 0.60 3.58
N TYR A 105 -2.19 0.38 4.07
CA TYR A 105 -0.97 0.99 3.53
C TYR A 105 -0.09 -0.09 2.89
N TYR A 106 0.51 0.22 1.75
CA TYR A 106 1.31 -0.70 0.96
C TYR A 106 2.55 0.01 0.45
N VAL A 107 3.67 -0.69 0.34
CA VAL A 107 4.88 -0.13 -0.28
C VAL A 107 4.69 0.01 -1.79
N THR A 108 5.15 1.11 -2.37
CA THR A 108 5.02 1.36 -3.81
C THR A 108 6.01 0.50 -4.61
N ASN A 109 7.24 0.35 -4.13
CA ASN A 109 8.33 -0.30 -4.85
C ASN A 109 8.67 -1.69 -4.30
N GLY A 110 9.04 -2.61 -5.18
CA GLY A 110 9.67 -3.89 -4.83
C GLY A 110 8.74 -4.99 -4.29
N GLY A 111 7.42 -4.88 -4.50
CA GLY A 111 6.47 -5.82 -3.88
C GLY A 111 5.09 -5.91 -4.53
N ALA A 112 4.93 -5.63 -5.83
CA ALA A 112 3.61 -5.59 -6.47
C ALA A 112 2.80 -6.88 -6.31
N GLU A 113 3.41 -8.04 -6.53
CA GLU A 113 2.72 -9.33 -6.36
C GLU A 113 2.43 -9.64 -4.89
N VAL A 114 3.39 -9.37 -3.99
CA VAL A 114 3.19 -9.51 -2.54
C VAL A 114 2.02 -8.62 -2.08
N ASN A 115 2.00 -7.36 -2.48
CA ASN A 115 0.91 -6.42 -2.19
C ASN A 115 -0.43 -6.96 -2.71
N ARG A 116 -0.47 -7.55 -3.91
CA ARG A 116 -1.68 -8.13 -4.51
C ARG A 116 -2.18 -9.33 -3.69
N LEU A 117 -1.29 -10.24 -3.31
CA LEU A 117 -1.62 -11.41 -2.48
C LEU A 117 -2.16 -10.97 -1.11
N PHE A 118 -1.50 -10.03 -0.44
CA PHE A 118 -1.97 -9.49 0.83
C PHE A 118 -3.29 -8.73 0.70
N ALA A 119 -3.48 -7.95 -0.37
CA ALA A 119 -4.74 -7.27 -0.62
C ALA A 119 -5.91 -8.26 -0.75
N ARG A 120 -5.72 -9.35 -1.51
CA ARG A 120 -6.71 -10.44 -1.62
C ARG A 120 -6.96 -11.13 -0.28
N HIS A 121 -5.90 -11.42 0.47
CA HIS A 121 -6.01 -11.99 1.81
C HIS A 121 -6.85 -11.09 2.74
N TRP A 122 -6.60 -9.79 2.72
CA TRP A 122 -7.32 -8.82 3.55
C TRP A 122 -8.78 -8.69 3.15
N GLU A 123 -9.07 -8.61 1.86
CA GLU A 123 -10.43 -8.57 1.32
C GLU A 123 -11.21 -9.82 1.73
N TYR A 124 -10.59 -11.00 1.57
CA TYR A 124 -11.16 -12.26 2.01
C TYR A 124 -11.44 -12.29 3.52
N ARG A 125 -10.49 -11.85 4.35
CA ARG A 125 -10.69 -11.79 5.81
C ARG A 125 -11.83 -10.83 6.19
N GLU A 126 -11.97 -9.74 5.45
CA GLU A 126 -13.01 -8.75 5.68
C GLU A 126 -14.40 -9.26 5.33
N VAL A 127 -14.57 -9.87 4.15
CA VAL A 127 -15.85 -10.49 3.77
C VAL A 127 -16.21 -11.61 4.74
N ARG A 128 -15.24 -12.45 5.16
CA ARG A 128 -15.48 -13.48 6.19
C ARG A 128 -16.02 -12.87 7.48
N SER A 129 -15.43 -11.76 7.93
CA SER A 129 -15.86 -11.07 9.15
C SER A 129 -17.29 -10.53 9.01
N ARG A 130 -17.63 -9.96 7.85
CA ARG A 130 -19.00 -9.51 7.55
C ARG A 130 -19.99 -10.67 7.52
N VAL A 131 -19.61 -11.80 6.94
CA VAL A 131 -20.42 -13.04 6.93
C VAL A 131 -20.69 -13.53 8.35
N LEU A 132 -19.66 -13.59 9.20
CA LEU A 132 -19.83 -14.00 10.60
C LEU A 132 -20.74 -13.05 11.38
N VAL A 133 -20.58 -11.73 11.23
CA VAL A 133 -21.44 -10.74 11.89
C VAL A 133 -22.88 -10.84 11.41
N ALA A 134 -23.10 -10.99 10.10
CA ALA A 134 -24.43 -11.19 9.54
C ALA A 134 -25.08 -12.48 10.06
N LEU A 135 -24.32 -13.58 10.11
CA LEU A 135 -24.78 -14.85 10.63
C LEU A 135 -25.18 -14.74 12.11
N ARG A 136 -24.35 -14.09 12.94
CA ARG A 136 -24.66 -13.84 14.36
C ARG A 136 -25.95 -13.05 14.56
N ARG A 137 -26.20 -12.04 13.72
CA ARG A 137 -27.44 -11.25 13.78
C ARG A 137 -28.67 -12.00 13.30
N MET A 138 -28.51 -12.93 12.37
CA MET A 138 -29.63 -13.72 11.83
C MET A 138 -29.90 -14.99 12.63
N GLU A 139 -28.96 -15.41 13.48
CA GLU A 139 -28.93 -16.62 14.32
C GLU A 139 -28.98 -17.95 13.55
N ASN A 140 -29.76 -18.02 12.47
CA ASN A 140 -29.87 -19.15 11.58
C ASN A 140 -30.27 -18.70 10.17
N ALA A 141 -29.38 -18.86 9.18
CA ALA A 141 -29.68 -18.44 7.82
C ALA A 141 -29.06 -19.33 6.73
N PRO A 142 -29.77 -19.52 5.60
CA PRO A 142 -29.17 -20.12 4.41
C PRO A 142 -28.19 -19.14 3.74
N PRO A 143 -27.16 -19.63 3.02
CA PRO A 143 -26.17 -18.78 2.34
C PRO A 143 -26.79 -17.73 1.42
N ALA A 144 -27.92 -18.04 0.76
CA ALA A 144 -28.61 -17.11 -0.13
C ALA A 144 -29.17 -15.87 0.59
N LYS A 145 -29.68 -16.04 1.82
CA LYS A 145 -30.22 -14.92 2.63
C LYS A 145 -29.10 -14.00 3.10
N ILE A 146 -27.98 -14.59 3.54
CA ILE A 146 -26.77 -13.84 3.95
C ILE A 146 -26.17 -13.10 2.75
N ALA A 147 -26.08 -13.75 1.59
CA ALA A 147 -25.61 -13.14 0.34
C ALA A 147 -26.44 -11.92 -0.06
N LYS A 148 -27.77 -12.06 -0.04
CA LYS A 148 -28.69 -10.94 -0.33
C LYS A 148 -28.51 -9.78 0.66
N ASN A 149 -28.33 -10.08 1.95
CA ASN A 149 -28.11 -9.05 2.98
C ASN A 149 -26.78 -8.31 2.84
N LEU A 150 -25.72 -9.00 2.39
CA LEU A 150 -24.38 -8.43 2.28
C LEU A 150 -24.06 -7.85 0.89
N GLY A 151 -24.93 -8.06 -0.10
CA GLY A 151 -24.72 -7.61 -1.48
C GLY A 151 -23.54 -8.34 -2.17
N VAL A 152 -23.33 -9.62 -1.87
CA VAL A 152 -22.23 -10.44 -2.42
C VAL A 152 -22.78 -11.75 -3.01
N SER A 153 -21.96 -12.48 -3.78
CA SER A 153 -22.42 -13.72 -4.41
C SER A 153 -22.68 -14.84 -3.39
N ARG A 154 -23.67 -15.69 -3.68
CA ARG A 154 -23.98 -16.89 -2.87
C ARG A 154 -22.77 -17.81 -2.75
N GLN A 155 -22.00 -18.00 -3.83
CA GLN A 155 -20.82 -18.85 -3.85
C GLN A 155 -19.73 -18.34 -2.90
N LEU A 156 -19.48 -17.02 -2.89
CA LEU A 156 -18.53 -16.40 -1.98
C LEU A 156 -18.95 -16.58 -0.51
N VAL A 157 -20.24 -16.37 -0.21
CA VAL A 157 -20.77 -16.61 1.15
C VAL A 157 -20.63 -18.08 1.56
N SER A 158 -21.00 -19.03 0.68
CA SER A 158 -20.84 -20.47 0.97
C SER A 158 -19.39 -20.82 1.27
N TYR A 159 -18.43 -20.27 0.51
CA TYR A 159 -17.01 -20.46 0.76
C TYR A 159 -16.57 -19.92 2.13
N HIS A 160 -17.03 -18.72 2.51
CA HIS A 160 -16.74 -18.16 3.83
C HIS A 160 -17.39 -18.94 4.97
N LEU A 161 -18.62 -19.40 4.81
CA LEU A 161 -19.32 -20.22 5.80
C LEU A 161 -18.62 -21.56 6.03
N ALA A 162 -18.18 -22.23 4.96
CA ALA A 162 -17.37 -23.44 5.07
C ALA A 162 -16.03 -23.18 5.79
N SER A 163 -15.40 -22.02 5.54
CA SER A 163 -14.19 -21.63 6.29
C SER A 163 -14.47 -21.32 7.76
N LEU A 164 -15.62 -20.74 8.10
CA LEU A 164 -16.03 -20.46 9.48
C LEU A 164 -16.39 -21.74 10.23
N GLU A 165 -17.00 -22.71 9.54
CA GLU A 165 -17.27 -24.04 10.07
C GLU A 165 -15.97 -24.78 10.39
N LYS A 166 -15.00 -24.77 9.48
CA LYS A 166 -13.66 -25.32 9.73
C LYS A 166 -12.94 -24.68 10.94
N SER A 167 -13.21 -23.41 11.23
CA SER A 167 -12.63 -22.71 12.39
C SER A 167 -13.51 -22.79 13.64
N GLY A 168 -14.59 -23.58 13.65
CA GLY A 168 -15.49 -23.73 14.79
C GLY A 168 -16.34 -22.51 15.13
N LEU A 169 -16.47 -21.53 14.22
CA LEU A 169 -17.25 -20.29 14.43
C LEU A 169 -18.66 -20.36 13.83
N ALA A 170 -18.96 -21.42 13.09
CA ALA A 170 -20.28 -21.70 12.54
C ALA A 170 -20.51 -23.21 12.49
N ARG A 171 -21.78 -23.63 12.45
CA ARG A 171 -22.17 -25.02 12.23
C ARG A 171 -23.25 -25.09 11.17
N ARG A 172 -23.13 -26.04 10.24
CA ARG A 172 -24.16 -26.30 9.23
C ARG A 172 -25.24 -27.22 9.78
N GLN A 173 -26.51 -26.86 9.56
CA GLN A 173 -27.69 -27.71 9.79
C GLN A 173 -28.52 -27.75 8.50
N GLY A 174 -28.38 -28.83 7.73
CA GLY A 174 -29.01 -28.98 6.41
C GLY A 174 -28.55 -27.90 5.42
N ALA A 175 -29.49 -27.05 4.98
CA ALA A 175 -29.23 -25.96 4.05
C ALA A 175 -28.84 -24.63 4.73
N ARG A 176 -28.77 -24.60 6.07
CA ARG A 176 -28.57 -23.39 6.86
C ARG A 176 -27.32 -23.47 7.72
N TYR A 177 -26.88 -22.31 8.19
CA TYR A 177 -25.78 -22.18 9.13
C TYR A 177 -26.25 -21.45 10.37
N HIS A 178 -25.63 -21.77 11.50
CA HIS A 178 -25.80 -21.14 12.79
C HIS A 178 -24.42 -20.69 13.30
N PRO A 179 -24.32 -19.54 14.01
CA PRO A 179 -23.07 -19.16 14.65
C PRO A 179 -22.77 -20.12 15.79
N VAL A 180 -21.49 -20.34 16.04
CA VAL A 180 -21.01 -20.98 17.27
C VAL A 180 -20.27 -19.90 18.04
N ASP A 181 -20.60 -19.74 19.31
CA ASP A 181 -19.79 -18.90 20.19
C ASP A 181 -18.42 -19.54 20.29
N GLY A 182 -17.39 -18.77 19.94
CA GLY A 182 -16.02 -19.26 20.02
C GLY A 182 -15.69 -19.67 21.46
N PRO A 183 -14.67 -20.51 21.67
CA PRO A 183 -14.15 -20.76 23.01
C PRO A 183 -13.77 -19.45 23.72
#